data_AF-A0A0D2AV22-F1
#
_entry.id   AF-A0A0D2AV22-F1
#
_cell.length_a   1.000
_cell.length_b   1.000
_cell.length_c   1.000
_cell.angle_alpha   90.00
_cell.angle_beta   90.00
_cell.angle_gamma   90.00
#
_symmetry.space_group_name_H-M   'P 1'
#
loop_
_entity.id
_entity.type
_entity.pdbx_description
1 polymer ?
#
loop_
_entity_poly.entity_id
_entity_poly.type
_entity_poly.pdbx_seq_one_letter_code
_entity_poly.pdbx_strand_id
1 'polypeptide(L)'
;MAYSGDLLWVHHDAKNRKAGPHRHKVFSHIQSGYHKWRRVEAARSMRKSVVIPRVQAAASQRRRDAKDKEVQKRADDDDEYDDDQRARIKSEETQEWPIQSIVAFRGNSDPFNSTPVPVTSRINEIMTFERRCVFPVIQGPGPRLQAQGKGNILPSWSSFASDSLCDNMTALAFLSTPLTLMAQSSPDSAYLRLSLVHRYQGLHAVQEYVKEHGQPPLHVLMHFLVAEIWADNCDDALAHLRMANIIMESQLRQDPSSIVPYKWISVFQMDIHRAALSLSRTLLPMEGWVTVPFEVPLPIMDVYPDSCLKGSLRALFIELQQLDALYDFVISDPSPRPAAWNFLRMRTLVLIGRAVNHAVDGRDVSASLALAYVLKLASALENIPVGATSIYNAGPKMLGRMRSCLDAEVLNPRLRLWILYVGALSADEWFTRSFDEQSVLMGVHTWAMCKDILSKFYLPKDEPQVHFHAIFDARLSNRILELTTAFQDVKLHEV
;
A
#
# COMPACT_ATOMS: atom_id res chain seq x y z
N MET A 1 15.05 -26.32 -25.16
CA MET A 1 14.57 -27.49 -25.94
C MET A 1 13.27 -27.99 -25.33
N ALA A 2 12.37 -28.60 -26.10
CA ALA A 2 11.16 -29.22 -25.54
C ALA A 2 11.52 -30.46 -24.69
N TYR A 3 10.75 -30.74 -23.63
CA TYR A 3 10.90 -31.95 -22.83
C TYR A 3 10.58 -33.19 -23.68
N SER A 4 11.51 -34.14 -23.76
CA SER A 4 11.41 -35.33 -24.61
C SER A 4 11.05 -36.61 -23.84
N GLY A 5 10.59 -36.49 -22.59
CA GLY A 5 10.18 -37.64 -21.76
C GLY A 5 8.70 -37.97 -21.93
N ASP A 6 8.32 -39.22 -21.61
CA ASP A 6 6.94 -39.71 -21.71
C ASP A 6 5.97 -38.81 -20.92
N LEU A 7 4.96 -38.27 -21.62
CA LEU A 7 3.91 -37.47 -21.00
C LEU A 7 2.89 -38.40 -20.33
N LEU A 8 2.90 -38.44 -18.99
CA LEU A 8 1.94 -39.21 -18.20
C LEU A 8 0.80 -38.32 -17.71
N TRP A 9 -0.43 -38.65 -18.09
CA TRP A 9 -1.64 -37.94 -17.69
C TRP A 9 -2.34 -38.68 -16.54
N VAL A 10 -2.89 -37.93 -15.57
CA VAL A 10 -3.76 -38.48 -14.52
C VAL A 10 -5.16 -37.95 -14.74
N HIS A 11 -6.08 -38.83 -15.14
CA HIS A 11 -7.50 -38.52 -15.11
C HIS A 11 -7.99 -38.56 -13.65
N HIS A 12 -8.51 -37.44 -13.17
CA HIS A 12 -9.26 -37.38 -11.93
C HIS A 12 -10.75 -37.35 -12.27
N ASP A 13 -11.49 -38.38 -11.88
CA ASP A 13 -12.96 -38.33 -11.86
C ASP A 13 -13.39 -37.46 -10.67
N ALA A 14 -14.18 -36.41 -10.93
CA ALA A 14 -14.65 -35.47 -9.93
C ALA A 14 -15.44 -36.13 -8.79
N LYS A 15 -16.01 -37.33 -9.03
CA LYS A 15 -16.80 -38.07 -8.03
C LYS A 15 -15.99 -39.15 -7.30
N ASN A 16 -14.75 -39.42 -7.69
CA ASN A 16 -13.93 -40.48 -7.09
C ASN A 16 -12.47 -40.00 -6.87
N ARG A 17 -12.19 -39.44 -5.69
CA ARG A 17 -10.85 -38.92 -5.32
C ARG A 17 -9.79 -40.01 -5.07
N LYS A 18 -10.09 -41.28 -5.33
CA LYS A 18 -9.10 -42.36 -5.27
C LYS A 18 -8.21 -42.26 -6.52
N ALA A 19 -6.93 -41.95 -6.30
CA ALA A 19 -5.95 -41.86 -7.37
C ALA A 19 -5.83 -43.21 -8.10
N GLY A 20 -5.93 -43.19 -9.43
CA GLY A 20 -5.77 -44.39 -10.26
C GLY A 20 -4.41 -45.09 -10.07
N PRO A 21 -4.26 -46.34 -10.57
CA PRO A 21 -3.15 -47.25 -10.28
C PRO A 21 -1.75 -46.79 -10.72
N HIS A 22 -1.61 -45.59 -11.30
CA HIS A 22 -0.37 -45.08 -11.88
C HIS A 22 0.25 -43.90 -11.12
N ARG A 23 -0.31 -43.52 -9.95
CA ARG A 23 0.22 -42.43 -9.10
C ARG A 23 1.71 -42.60 -8.80
N HIS A 24 2.15 -43.81 -8.44
CA HIS A 24 3.57 -44.08 -8.15
C HIS A 24 4.47 -43.87 -9.38
N LYS A 25 4.01 -44.21 -10.59
CA LYS A 25 4.76 -43.99 -11.85
C LYS A 25 4.85 -42.50 -12.18
N VAL A 26 3.78 -41.73 -11.96
CA VAL A 26 3.77 -40.28 -12.19
C VAL A 26 4.66 -39.55 -11.19
N PHE A 27 4.58 -39.89 -9.90
CA PHE A 27 5.48 -39.31 -8.89
C PHE A 27 6.95 -39.66 -9.17
N SER A 28 7.22 -40.91 -9.55
CA SER A 28 8.57 -41.33 -9.94
C SER A 28 9.06 -40.58 -11.19
N HIS A 29 8.21 -40.40 -12.21
CA HIS A 29 8.56 -39.64 -13.42
C HIS A 29 8.83 -38.16 -13.13
N ILE A 30 8.03 -37.53 -12.27
CA ILE A 30 8.23 -36.12 -11.85
C ILE A 30 9.54 -35.99 -11.08
N GLN A 31 9.78 -36.87 -10.09
CA GLN A 31 10.96 -36.82 -9.23
C GLN A 31 12.27 -37.16 -9.96
N SER A 32 12.26 -38.18 -10.80
CA SER A 32 13.47 -38.68 -11.48
C SER A 32 13.74 -38.00 -12.83
N GLY A 33 12.70 -37.77 -13.64
CA GLY A 33 12.81 -37.24 -15.00
C GLY A 33 12.67 -35.72 -15.05
N TYR A 34 11.49 -35.21 -14.68
CA TYR A 34 11.17 -33.80 -14.86
C TYR A 34 12.01 -32.87 -13.98
N HIS A 35 12.17 -33.16 -12.69
CA HIS A 35 12.99 -32.32 -11.80
C HIS A 35 14.48 -32.33 -12.18
N LYS A 36 14.99 -33.44 -12.71
CA LYS A 36 16.37 -33.53 -13.19
C LYS A 36 16.55 -32.72 -14.47
N TRP A 37 15.65 -32.89 -15.44
CA TRP A 37 15.64 -32.09 -16.68
C TRP A 37 15.51 -30.59 -16.38
N ARG A 38 14.57 -30.20 -15.50
CA ARG A 38 14.34 -28.80 -15.12
C ARG A 38 15.57 -28.17 -14.46
N ARG A 39 16.29 -28.92 -13.60
CA ARG A 39 17.56 -28.45 -13.01
C ARG A 39 18.65 -28.27 -14.08
N VAL A 40 18.76 -29.19 -15.03
CA VAL A 40 19.74 -29.11 -16.12
C VAL A 40 19.42 -27.96 -17.07
N GLU A 41 18.16 -27.76 -17.44
CA GLU A 41 17.76 -26.66 -18.32
C GLU A 41 17.87 -25.31 -17.61
N ALA A 42 17.57 -25.24 -16.30
CA ALA A 42 17.84 -24.05 -15.49
C ALA A 42 19.35 -23.73 -15.43
N ALA A 43 20.21 -24.73 -15.17
CA ALA A 43 21.66 -24.55 -15.18
C ALA A 43 22.19 -24.17 -16.57
N ARG A 44 21.61 -24.69 -17.65
CA ARG A 44 21.99 -24.37 -19.02
C ARG A 44 21.50 -22.97 -19.43
N SER A 45 20.32 -22.56 -18.99
CA SER A 45 19.80 -21.19 -19.14
C SER A 45 20.73 -20.19 -18.44
N MET A 46 21.14 -20.47 -17.20
CA MET A 46 22.10 -19.66 -16.46
C MET A 46 23.46 -19.56 -17.18
N ARG A 47 23.95 -20.64 -17.81
CA ARG A 47 25.19 -20.60 -18.59
C ARG A 47 25.07 -19.83 -19.91
N LYS A 48 23.88 -19.76 -20.49
CA LYS A 48 23.61 -18.97 -21.70
C LYS A 48 23.41 -17.48 -21.40
N SER A 49 23.01 -17.13 -20.18
CA SER A 49 22.82 -15.75 -19.73
C SER A 49 24.07 -15.09 -19.12
N VAL A 50 25.17 -15.85 -18.95
CA VAL A 50 26.46 -15.28 -18.55
C VAL A 50 27.27 -14.99 -19.82
N VAL A 51 27.24 -13.74 -20.28
CA VAL A 51 28.31 -13.20 -21.13
C VAL A 51 29.48 -12.91 -20.18
N ILE A 52 30.44 -13.82 -20.09
CA ILE A 52 31.72 -13.53 -19.44
C ILE A 52 32.50 -12.63 -20.41
N PRO A 53 32.91 -11.40 -20.04
CA PRO A 53 33.90 -10.67 -20.80
C PRO A 53 35.18 -11.50 -20.81
N ARG A 54 35.46 -12.14 -21.94
CA ARG A 54 36.62 -13.01 -22.12
C ARG A 54 37.85 -12.11 -22.14
N VAL A 55 38.49 -11.90 -20.98
CA VAL A 55 39.86 -11.39 -20.90
C VAL A 55 40.78 -12.48 -21.48
N GLN A 56 40.86 -12.54 -22.81
CA GLN A 56 41.78 -13.40 -23.57
C GLN A 56 42.74 -12.57 -24.44
N ALA A 57 43.00 -11.32 -24.07
CA ALA A 57 44.03 -10.50 -24.71
C ALA A 57 45.35 -10.40 -23.90
N ALA A 58 45.37 -10.72 -22.59
CA ALA A 58 46.58 -10.54 -21.77
C ALA A 58 47.45 -11.81 -21.58
N ALA A 59 46.91 -13.01 -21.87
CA ALA A 59 47.64 -14.27 -21.72
C ALA A 59 48.30 -14.78 -23.02
N SER A 60 48.00 -14.12 -24.16
CA SER A 60 48.51 -14.46 -25.50
C SER A 60 49.81 -13.71 -25.84
N GLN A 61 50.03 -12.53 -25.25
CA GLN A 61 51.19 -11.68 -25.52
C GLN A 61 52.46 -12.19 -24.81
N ARG A 62 52.36 -12.63 -23.54
CA ARG A 62 53.52 -13.11 -22.76
C ARG A 62 54.06 -14.49 -23.19
N ARG A 63 53.42 -15.17 -24.14
CA ARG A 63 53.91 -16.45 -24.71
C ARG A 63 54.51 -16.29 -26.11
N ARG A 64 54.47 -15.10 -26.72
CA ARG A 64 55.10 -14.83 -28.03
C ARG A 64 56.44 -14.08 -27.92
N ASP A 65 56.65 -13.28 -26.87
CA ASP A 65 57.91 -12.53 -26.70
C ASP A 65 59.09 -13.36 -26.15
N ALA A 66 58.88 -14.65 -25.88
CA ALA A 66 59.93 -15.57 -25.42
C ALA A 66 60.39 -16.56 -26.51
N LYS A 67 59.92 -16.42 -27.76
CA LYS A 67 60.25 -17.36 -28.85
C LYS A 67 60.89 -16.75 -30.12
N ASP A 68 61.01 -15.42 -30.21
CA ASP A 68 61.61 -14.75 -31.37
C ASP A 68 62.96 -14.06 -31.05
N LYS A 69 63.67 -14.48 -29.99
CA LYS A 69 65.04 -14.04 -29.68
C LYS A 69 66.15 -15.04 -30.04
N GLU A 70 65.82 -16.06 -30.82
CA GLU A 70 66.82 -16.89 -31.50
C GLU A 70 66.35 -17.10 -32.94
N VAL A 71 66.79 -16.23 -33.85
CA VAL A 71 67.19 -16.51 -35.24
C VAL A 71 67.31 -15.17 -36.01
N GLN A 72 68.53 -14.95 -36.52
CA GLN A 72 68.92 -14.08 -37.63
C GLN A 72 68.72 -12.55 -37.59
N LYS A 73 69.79 -11.84 -37.20
CA LYS A 73 70.70 -11.08 -38.11
C LYS A 73 70.13 -10.52 -39.44
N ARG A 74 70.34 -9.20 -39.61
CA ARG A 74 70.87 -8.41 -40.76
C ARG A 74 69.91 -7.52 -41.57
N ALA A 75 70.48 -6.34 -41.92
CA ALA A 75 70.09 -5.28 -42.86
C ALA A 75 68.96 -4.36 -42.32
N ASP A 76 69.06 -3.04 -42.18
CA ASP A 76 69.70 -1.89 -42.86
C ASP A 76 68.55 -0.93 -43.28
N ASP A 77 68.81 0.37 -43.12
CA ASP A 77 68.18 1.57 -43.73
C ASP A 77 66.79 2.10 -43.27
N ASP A 78 66.86 3.26 -42.61
CA ASP A 78 66.37 4.62 -42.98
C ASP A 78 64.89 4.97 -43.32
N ASP A 79 64.60 6.24 -43.00
CA ASP A 79 63.48 7.16 -43.35
C ASP A 79 62.17 7.08 -42.52
N GLU A 80 61.69 8.08 -41.76
CA GLU A 80 61.41 9.53 -41.92
C GLU A 80 60.00 9.86 -42.49
N TYR A 81 59.25 10.71 -41.76
CA TYR A 81 57.95 11.37 -42.05
C TYR A 81 56.71 10.46 -42.29
N ASP A 82 55.43 10.83 -42.09
CA ASP A 82 54.77 12.12 -41.91
C ASP A 82 53.37 11.94 -41.29
N ASP A 83 52.82 13.08 -40.90
CA ASP A 83 51.53 13.39 -40.30
C ASP A 83 50.29 13.14 -41.22
N ASP A 84 49.12 13.28 -40.60
CA ASP A 84 47.79 13.55 -41.19
C ASP A 84 46.90 12.38 -41.70
N GLN A 85 45.87 12.03 -40.91
CA GLN A 85 44.47 12.37 -41.27
C GLN A 85 43.41 11.84 -40.27
N ARG A 86 42.57 12.81 -39.85
CA ARG A 86 41.23 12.72 -39.23
C ARG A 86 40.34 11.56 -39.68
N ALA A 87 39.64 10.93 -38.73
CA ALA A 87 38.22 10.56 -38.91
C ALA A 87 37.48 10.30 -37.58
N ARG A 88 36.45 11.13 -37.32
CA ARG A 88 35.14 10.81 -36.71
C ARG A 88 35.11 9.86 -35.48
N ILE A 89 35.03 10.45 -34.28
CA ILE A 89 34.40 9.77 -33.14
C ILE A 89 32.88 9.96 -33.28
N LYS A 90 32.18 8.87 -33.60
CA LYS A 90 30.72 8.76 -33.56
C LYS A 90 30.26 8.71 -32.10
N SER A 91 29.17 9.40 -31.80
CA SER A 91 28.37 9.27 -30.58
C SER A 91 28.02 7.81 -30.29
N GLU A 92 28.30 7.35 -29.08
CA GLU A 92 27.72 6.12 -28.55
C GLU A 92 26.36 6.43 -27.92
N GLU A 93 25.34 5.83 -28.52
CA GLU A 93 23.96 5.78 -28.05
C GLU A 93 23.90 5.10 -26.67
N THR A 94 23.22 5.76 -25.74
CA THR A 94 22.88 5.26 -24.42
C THR A 94 21.98 4.02 -24.56
N GLN A 95 22.58 2.85 -24.42
CA GLN A 95 21.87 1.58 -24.49
C GLN A 95 21.06 1.37 -23.19
N GLU A 96 19.74 1.35 -23.29
CA GLU A 96 18.82 1.00 -22.21
C GLU A 96 19.08 -0.45 -21.74
N TRP A 97 19.40 -0.62 -20.47
CA TRP A 97 19.63 -1.94 -19.88
C TRP A 97 18.28 -2.60 -19.51
N PRO A 98 18.04 -3.88 -19.86
CA PRO A 98 16.81 -4.56 -19.50
C PRO A 98 16.82 -4.90 -17.99
N ILE A 99 15.77 -4.44 -17.30
CA ILE A 99 15.51 -4.70 -15.88
C ILE A 99 15.39 -6.22 -15.67
N GLN A 100 16.38 -6.82 -15.01
CA GLN A 100 16.35 -8.22 -14.61
C GLN A 100 15.58 -8.37 -13.28
N SER A 101 14.55 -9.22 -13.27
CA SER A 101 13.79 -9.59 -12.07
C SER A 101 14.67 -10.43 -11.12
N ILE A 102 15.09 -9.83 -10.01
CA ILE A 102 15.96 -10.47 -9.00
C ILE A 102 15.14 -11.38 -8.08
N VAL A 103 15.44 -12.68 -8.09
CA VAL A 103 14.93 -13.69 -7.14
C VAL A 103 15.93 -13.83 -6.00
N ALA A 104 16.02 -12.84 -5.10
CA ALA A 104 17.02 -12.86 -4.02
C ALA A 104 16.49 -12.31 -2.68
N PHE A 105 15.47 -12.92 -2.07
CA PHE A 105 15.06 -12.56 -0.69
C PHE A 105 14.67 -13.77 0.18
N ARG A 106 15.42 -14.88 0.07
CA ARG A 106 15.24 -16.09 0.91
C ARG A 106 16.41 -16.40 1.88
N GLY A 107 17.39 -15.53 2.05
CA GLY A 107 18.51 -15.78 2.99
C GLY A 107 19.01 -14.48 3.63
N ASN A 108 19.42 -14.56 4.90
CA ASN A 108 20.06 -13.46 5.63
C ASN A 108 21.38 -13.12 4.95
N SER A 109 21.54 -11.84 4.57
CA SER A 109 22.70 -11.27 3.86
C SER A 109 22.70 -11.60 2.36
N ASP A 110 22.76 -10.57 1.52
CA ASP A 110 22.87 -10.67 0.06
C ASP A 110 24.22 -11.31 -0.31
N PRO A 111 24.28 -12.64 -0.56
CA PRO A 111 25.56 -13.33 -0.74
C PRO A 111 26.16 -13.09 -2.12
N PHE A 112 25.43 -12.39 -3.00
CA PHE A 112 25.72 -12.29 -4.43
C PHE A 112 25.87 -10.85 -4.91
N ASN A 113 25.88 -9.85 -4.01
CA ASN A 113 25.78 -8.43 -4.38
C ASN A 113 24.69 -8.19 -5.43
N SER A 114 23.55 -8.83 -5.22
CA SER A 114 22.43 -8.78 -6.15
C SER A 114 21.75 -7.41 -6.15
N THR A 115 21.87 -6.63 -5.07
CA THR A 115 21.43 -5.24 -5.03
C THR A 115 22.61 -4.26 -5.06
N PRO A 116 22.48 -3.08 -5.70
CA PRO A 116 23.50 -2.03 -5.69
C PRO A 116 23.86 -1.52 -4.28
N VAL A 117 22.96 -1.70 -3.31
CA VAL A 117 23.21 -1.41 -1.90
C VAL A 117 23.56 -2.70 -1.14
N PRO A 118 24.72 -2.78 -0.46
CA PRO A 118 25.12 -3.97 0.29
C PRO A 118 24.16 -4.27 1.44
N VAL A 119 23.46 -5.42 1.41
CA VAL A 119 22.52 -5.81 2.46
C VAL A 119 23.27 -6.33 3.70
N THR A 120 23.63 -5.42 4.59
CA THR A 120 24.21 -5.75 5.92
C THR A 120 23.18 -6.39 6.85
N SER A 121 23.64 -6.95 7.98
CA SER A 121 22.73 -7.48 9.02
C SER A 121 21.72 -6.44 9.49
N ARG A 122 22.14 -5.18 9.62
CA ARG A 122 21.28 -4.07 10.02
C ARG A 122 20.27 -3.70 8.95
N ILE A 123 20.67 -3.63 7.68
CA ILE A 123 19.72 -3.39 6.58
C ILE A 123 18.70 -4.54 6.48
N ASN A 124 19.15 -5.78 6.63
CA ASN A 124 18.27 -6.94 6.63
C ASN A 124 17.24 -6.91 7.77
N GLU A 125 17.62 -6.41 8.95
CA GLU A 125 16.71 -6.18 10.07
C GLU A 125 15.62 -5.16 9.73
N ILE A 126 16.01 -4.01 9.17
CA ILE A 126 15.10 -2.94 8.73
C ILE A 126 14.14 -3.46 7.65
N MET A 127 14.66 -4.18 6.65
CA MET A 127 13.86 -4.81 5.60
C MET A 127 12.89 -5.85 6.14
N THR A 128 13.31 -6.60 7.17
CA THR A 128 12.44 -7.57 7.84
C THR A 128 11.30 -6.86 8.57
N PHE A 129 11.59 -5.74 9.23
CA PHE A 129 10.57 -4.91 9.87
C PHE A 129 9.59 -4.35 8.83
N GLU A 130 10.08 -3.73 7.76
CA GLU A 130 9.27 -3.19 6.66
C GLU A 130 8.35 -4.28 6.07
N ARG A 131 8.91 -5.44 5.73
CA ARG A 131 8.16 -6.57 5.15
C ARG A 131 7.03 -7.07 6.05
N ARG A 132 7.28 -7.15 7.35
CA ARG A 132 6.36 -7.77 8.31
C ARG A 132 5.34 -6.80 8.86
N CYS A 133 5.71 -5.53 8.97
CA CYS A 133 4.92 -4.57 9.73
C CYS A 133 4.34 -3.46 8.86
N VAL A 134 5.09 -2.93 7.88
CA VAL A 134 4.67 -1.74 7.12
C VAL A 134 4.07 -2.13 5.77
N PHE A 135 4.74 -3.00 5.03
CA PHE A 135 4.31 -3.45 3.72
C PHE A 135 2.91 -4.08 3.70
N PRO A 136 2.49 -4.92 4.67
CA PRO A 136 1.12 -5.45 4.70
C PRO A 136 0.05 -4.36 4.84
N VAL A 137 0.37 -3.26 5.54
CA VAL A 137 -0.54 -2.10 5.71
C VAL A 137 -0.76 -1.41 4.38
N ILE A 138 0.32 -1.23 3.61
CA ILE A 138 0.27 -0.68 2.26
C ILE A 138 -0.48 -1.64 1.33
N GLN A 139 -0.32 -2.96 1.48
CA GLN A 139 -1.09 -3.96 0.72
C GLN A 139 -2.59 -3.97 1.04
N GLY A 140 -3.00 -3.56 2.24
CA GLY A 140 -4.40 -3.61 2.68
C GLY A 140 -4.84 -5.01 3.12
N PRO A 141 -6.12 -5.22 3.44
CA PRO A 141 -6.58 -6.46 4.05
C PRO A 141 -6.36 -7.67 3.13
N GLY A 142 -5.64 -8.66 3.69
CA GLY A 142 -5.86 -10.09 3.54
C GLY A 142 -5.96 -10.71 2.13
N PRO A 143 -5.17 -11.75 1.81
CA PRO A 143 -5.25 -12.55 0.59
C PRO A 143 -6.62 -13.17 0.26
N ARG A 144 -7.66 -13.10 1.11
CA ARG A 144 -8.97 -13.70 0.81
C ARG A 144 -9.78 -12.91 -0.22
N LEU A 145 -9.71 -11.58 -0.20
CA LEU A 145 -10.29 -10.73 -1.26
C LEU A 145 -9.42 -10.71 -2.52
N GLN A 146 -8.09 -10.76 -2.34
CA GLN A 146 -7.14 -10.82 -3.46
C GLN A 146 -7.03 -12.22 -4.10
N ALA A 147 -7.38 -13.31 -3.41
CA ALA A 147 -7.32 -14.67 -3.95
C ALA A 147 -8.40 -14.95 -5.01
N GLN A 148 -9.44 -14.11 -5.09
CA GLN A 148 -10.47 -14.22 -6.12
C GLN A 148 -10.17 -13.37 -7.37
N GLY A 149 -9.30 -12.35 -7.28
CA GLY A 149 -8.91 -11.50 -8.41
C GLY A 149 -7.45 -11.69 -8.80
N LYS A 150 -7.16 -12.15 -10.03
CA LYS A 150 -5.81 -12.31 -10.59
C LYS A 150 -5.01 -11.00 -10.79
N GLY A 151 -5.37 -9.91 -10.11
CA GLY A 151 -4.73 -8.60 -10.22
C GLY A 151 -4.20 -8.13 -8.87
N ASN A 152 -2.90 -8.30 -8.63
CA ASN A 152 -2.28 -7.65 -7.47
C ASN A 152 -2.35 -6.12 -7.66
N ILE A 153 -3.00 -5.45 -6.71
CA ILE A 153 -3.17 -3.99 -6.64
C ILE A 153 -1.80 -3.28 -6.47
N LEU A 154 -0.85 -3.97 -5.82
CA LEU A 154 0.49 -3.50 -5.47
C LEU A 154 1.58 -4.50 -5.93
N PRO A 155 2.84 -4.05 -6.12
CA PRO A 155 3.94 -4.93 -6.46
C PRO A 155 4.12 -6.06 -5.43
N SER A 156 4.69 -7.18 -5.87
CA SER A 156 5.14 -8.22 -4.93
C SER A 156 6.23 -7.66 -4.02
N TRP A 157 6.40 -8.24 -2.82
CA TRP A 157 7.49 -7.84 -1.92
C TRP A 157 8.85 -7.83 -2.62
N SER A 158 9.13 -8.83 -3.47
CA SER A 158 10.42 -8.89 -4.17
C SER A 158 10.61 -7.75 -5.16
N SER A 159 9.56 -7.38 -5.90
CA SER A 159 9.60 -6.23 -6.82
C SER A 159 9.77 -4.94 -6.04
N PHE A 160 8.97 -4.76 -4.98
CA PHE A 160 9.03 -3.57 -4.12
C PHE A 160 10.41 -3.40 -3.48
N ALA A 161 10.98 -4.47 -2.91
CA ALA A 161 12.30 -4.43 -2.29
C ALA A 161 13.41 -4.17 -3.31
N SER A 162 13.31 -4.76 -4.51
CA SER A 162 14.27 -4.51 -5.59
C SER A 162 14.23 -3.06 -6.06
N ASP A 163 13.03 -2.50 -6.26
CA ASP A 163 12.84 -1.11 -6.68
C ASP A 163 13.30 -0.12 -5.60
N SER A 164 13.22 -0.52 -4.33
CA SER A 164 13.58 0.34 -3.21
C SER A 164 15.08 0.30 -2.87
N LEU A 165 15.79 -0.72 -3.33
CA LEU A 165 17.25 -0.90 -3.15
C LEU A 165 18.02 -0.77 -4.48
N CYS A 166 17.40 -0.17 -5.50
CA CYS A 166 17.95 -0.09 -6.86
C CYS A 166 19.17 0.83 -6.98
N ASP A 167 19.32 1.79 -6.08
CA ASP A 167 20.47 2.68 -6.00
C ASP A 167 20.61 3.24 -4.57
N ASN A 168 21.77 3.83 -4.27
CA ASN A 168 22.08 4.31 -2.94
C ASN A 168 21.13 5.43 -2.46
N MET A 169 20.76 6.36 -3.34
CA MET A 169 19.88 7.48 -2.99
C MET A 169 18.46 6.99 -2.70
N THR A 170 17.91 6.13 -3.56
CA THR A 170 16.59 5.52 -3.34
C THR A 170 16.57 4.71 -2.06
N ALA A 171 17.60 3.90 -1.79
CA ALA A 171 17.69 3.10 -0.57
C ALA A 171 17.76 3.95 0.69
N LEU A 172 18.56 5.02 0.71
CA LEU A 172 18.65 5.94 1.85
C LEU A 172 17.28 6.59 2.16
N ALA A 173 16.58 7.03 1.13
CA ALA A 173 15.24 7.62 1.28
C ALA A 173 14.22 6.58 1.77
N PHE A 174 14.19 5.41 1.13
CA PHE A 174 13.26 4.34 1.46
C PHE A 174 13.45 3.83 2.90
N LEU A 175 14.68 3.51 3.30
CA LEU A 175 15.00 2.97 4.64
C LEU A 175 14.69 3.96 5.77
N SER A 176 14.60 5.26 5.47
CA SER A 176 14.25 6.29 6.45
C SER A 176 12.87 6.08 7.07
N THR A 177 11.90 5.56 6.31
CA THR A 177 10.53 5.29 6.83
C THR A 177 10.51 4.18 7.88
N PRO A 178 10.93 2.94 7.61
CA PRO A 178 10.93 1.88 8.62
C PRO A 178 11.84 2.23 9.80
N LEU A 179 12.96 2.93 9.59
CA LEU A 179 13.80 3.39 10.70
C LEU A 179 13.09 4.37 11.64
N THR A 180 12.30 5.29 11.09
CA THR A 180 11.51 6.25 11.88
C THR A 180 10.45 5.51 12.70
N LEU A 181 9.78 4.54 12.09
CA LEU A 181 8.80 3.70 12.79
C LEU A 181 9.44 2.83 13.86
N MET A 182 10.57 2.18 13.57
CA MET A 182 11.31 1.40 14.55
C MET A 182 11.76 2.27 15.74
N ALA A 183 12.18 3.52 15.49
CA ALA A 183 12.56 4.46 16.54
C ALA A 183 11.38 4.88 17.43
N GLN A 184 10.16 4.96 16.89
CA GLN A 184 8.95 5.26 17.67
C GLN A 184 8.46 4.06 18.48
N SER A 185 8.67 2.84 17.97
CA SER A 185 8.24 1.60 18.60
C SER A 185 9.29 0.96 19.52
N SER A 186 10.49 1.54 19.64
CA SER A 186 11.62 0.97 20.38
C SER A 186 12.26 1.99 21.31
N PRO A 187 12.69 1.59 22.53
CA PRO A 187 13.49 2.45 23.39
C PRO A 187 14.93 2.64 22.88
N ASP A 188 15.37 1.88 21.87
CA ASP A 188 16.72 1.98 21.33
C ASP A 188 16.90 3.24 20.45
N SER A 189 17.55 4.24 21.01
CA SER A 189 17.90 5.50 20.32
C SER A 189 18.80 5.31 19.08
N ALA A 190 19.43 4.15 18.89
CA ALA A 190 20.24 3.88 17.71
C ALA A 190 19.40 3.88 16.41
N TYR A 191 18.12 3.50 16.45
CA TYR A 191 17.24 3.59 15.28
C TYR A 191 16.97 5.03 14.88
N LEU A 192 16.72 5.92 15.86
CA LEU A 192 16.51 7.34 15.61
C LEU A 192 17.76 7.97 14.98
N ARG A 193 18.93 7.71 15.60
CA ARG A 193 20.20 8.21 15.06
C ARG A 193 20.44 7.71 13.63
N LEU A 194 20.18 6.44 13.37
CA LEU A 194 20.35 5.85 12.05
C LEU A 194 19.39 6.45 11.03
N SER A 195 18.14 6.71 11.41
CA SER A 195 17.15 7.41 10.58
C SER A 195 17.66 8.79 10.16
N LEU A 196 18.13 9.59 11.11
CA LEU A 196 18.67 10.93 10.84
C LEU A 196 19.90 10.89 9.92
N VAL A 197 20.80 9.92 10.13
CA VAL A 197 21.97 9.74 9.26
C VAL A 197 21.54 9.40 7.83
N HIS A 198 20.58 8.48 7.66
CA HIS A 198 20.08 8.11 6.33
C HIS A 198 19.41 9.29 5.62
N ARG A 199 18.62 10.07 6.34
CA ARG A 199 18.00 11.29 5.79
C ARG A 199 19.04 12.31 5.36
N TYR A 200 20.01 12.61 6.22
CA TYR A 200 21.08 13.56 5.89
C TYR A 200 21.87 13.12 4.65
N GLN A 201 22.32 11.86 4.61
CA GLN A 201 23.07 11.32 3.48
C GLN A 201 22.23 11.27 2.20
N GLY A 202 20.97 10.88 2.31
CA GLY A 202 20.08 10.78 1.17
C GLY A 202 19.70 12.17 0.62
N LEU A 203 19.45 13.16 1.47
CA LEU A 203 19.22 14.55 1.06
C LEU A 203 20.47 15.14 0.39
N HIS A 204 21.67 14.85 0.90
CA HIS A 204 22.91 15.26 0.25
C HIS A 204 23.03 14.65 -1.16
N ALA A 205 22.76 13.34 -1.30
CA ALA A 205 22.79 12.67 -2.59
C ALA A 205 21.74 13.27 -3.57
N VAL A 206 20.55 13.62 -3.08
CA VAL A 206 19.54 14.32 -3.89
C VAL A 206 20.04 15.70 -4.32
N GLN A 207 20.69 16.46 -3.42
CA GLN A 207 21.22 17.78 -3.77
C GLN A 207 22.30 17.69 -4.86
N GLU A 208 23.19 16.71 -4.78
CA GLU A 208 24.18 16.45 -5.83
C GLU A 208 23.50 16.06 -7.14
N TYR A 209 22.55 15.14 -7.09
CA TYR A 209 21.77 14.71 -8.26
C TYR A 209 21.07 15.90 -8.94
N VAL A 210 20.44 16.79 -8.16
CA VAL A 210 19.76 17.98 -8.66
C VAL A 210 20.73 18.98 -9.29
N LYS A 211 21.94 19.14 -8.75
CA LYS A 211 22.97 20.00 -9.37
C LYS A 211 23.36 19.51 -10.76
N GLU A 212 23.39 18.19 -10.95
CA GLU A 212 23.78 17.58 -12.23
C GLU A 212 22.62 17.47 -13.22
N HIS A 213 21.41 17.13 -12.75
CA HIS A 213 20.26 16.76 -13.59
C HIS A 213 19.11 17.78 -13.56
N GLY A 214 19.22 18.83 -12.74
CA GLY A 214 18.25 19.93 -12.63
C GLY A 214 17.00 19.62 -11.81
N GLN A 215 16.64 18.35 -11.59
CA GLN A 215 15.45 17.94 -10.84
C GLN A 215 15.66 16.64 -10.07
N PRO A 216 15.03 16.45 -8.89
CA PRO A 216 15.14 15.21 -8.14
C PRO A 216 14.19 14.14 -8.71
N PRO A 217 14.51 12.84 -8.55
CA PRO A 217 13.57 11.79 -8.94
C PRO A 217 12.31 11.79 -8.05
N LEU A 218 11.13 11.75 -8.66
CA LEU A 218 9.85 11.84 -7.96
C LEU A 218 9.71 10.76 -6.87
N HIS A 219 10.11 9.53 -7.15
CA HIS A 219 9.97 8.43 -6.19
C HIS A 219 10.84 8.60 -4.94
N VAL A 220 12.02 9.21 -5.07
CA VAL A 220 12.90 9.50 -3.94
C VAL A 220 12.25 10.54 -3.04
N LEU A 221 11.68 11.60 -3.62
CA LEU A 221 10.93 12.61 -2.87
C LEU A 221 9.74 12.01 -2.14
N MET A 222 9.02 11.06 -2.75
CA MET A 222 7.89 10.39 -2.10
C MET A 222 8.33 9.59 -0.87
N HIS A 223 9.49 8.92 -0.91
CA HIS A 223 10.02 8.21 0.25
C HIS A 223 10.38 9.17 1.39
N PHE A 224 11.03 10.31 1.08
CA PHE A 224 11.29 11.33 2.10
C PHE A 224 10.01 11.95 2.65
N LEU A 225 9.05 12.28 1.79
CA LEU A 225 7.73 12.77 2.20
C LEU A 225 7.08 11.83 3.23
N VAL A 226 7.04 10.52 2.94
CA VAL A 226 6.50 9.53 3.86
C VAL A 226 7.30 9.48 5.17
N ALA A 227 8.63 9.51 5.11
CA ALA A 227 9.48 9.50 6.29
C ALA A 227 9.25 10.74 7.19
N GLU A 228 9.09 11.93 6.59
CA GLU A 228 8.83 13.18 7.33
C GLU A 228 7.39 13.23 7.89
N ILE A 229 6.40 12.70 7.18
CA ILE A 229 5.04 12.50 7.72
C ILE A 229 5.09 11.66 9.00
N TRP A 230 5.85 10.56 8.98
CA TRP A 230 6.02 9.71 10.15
C TRP A 230 6.81 10.37 11.27
N ALA A 231 7.77 11.22 10.93
CA ALA A 231 8.54 11.98 11.90
C ALA A 231 7.75 13.11 12.57
N ASP A 232 6.50 13.34 12.13
CA ASP A 232 5.69 14.52 12.46
C ASP A 232 6.38 15.85 12.08
N ASN A 233 7.26 15.81 11.08
CA ASN A 233 7.97 16.98 10.56
C ASN A 233 7.19 17.58 9.38
N CYS A 234 6.11 18.29 9.71
CA CYS A 234 5.16 18.79 8.73
C CYS A 234 5.78 19.79 7.74
N ASP A 235 6.76 20.60 8.16
CA ASP A 235 7.38 21.63 7.31
C ASP A 235 8.19 21.00 6.16
N ASP A 236 9.04 20.02 6.48
CA ASP A 236 9.83 19.31 5.48
C ASP A 236 8.95 18.41 4.62
N ALA A 237 7.94 17.76 5.21
CA ALA A 237 6.92 17.02 4.46
C ALA A 237 6.22 17.92 3.42
N LEU A 238 5.81 19.13 3.80
CA LEU A 238 5.20 20.09 2.87
C LEU A 238 6.18 20.55 1.78
N ALA A 239 7.46 20.71 2.10
CA ALA A 239 8.48 21.03 1.10
C ALA A 239 8.62 19.91 0.06
N HIS A 240 8.72 18.66 0.51
CA HIS A 240 8.76 17.49 -0.37
C HIS A 240 7.49 17.36 -1.21
N LEU A 241 6.31 17.56 -0.62
CA LEU A 241 5.03 17.51 -1.32
C LEU A 241 4.93 18.57 -2.42
N ARG A 242 5.35 19.82 -2.15
CA ARG A 242 5.36 20.89 -3.16
C ARG A 242 6.24 20.53 -4.36
N MET A 243 7.43 20.00 -4.12
CA MET A 243 8.34 19.55 -5.19
C MET A 243 7.73 18.36 -5.96
N ALA A 244 7.19 17.37 -5.25
CA ALA A 244 6.56 16.20 -5.85
C ALA A 244 5.36 16.58 -6.73
N ASN A 245 4.55 17.56 -6.32
CA ASN A 245 3.41 18.04 -7.11
C ASN A 245 3.86 18.68 -8.43
N ILE A 246 4.87 19.56 -8.39
CA ILE A 246 5.40 20.21 -9.61
C ILE A 246 5.90 19.15 -10.60
N ILE A 247 6.65 18.16 -10.12
CA ILE A 247 7.18 17.08 -10.95
C ILE A 247 6.06 16.20 -11.49
N MET A 248 5.09 15.84 -10.64
CA MET A 248 3.93 15.04 -11.05
C MET A 248 3.12 15.75 -12.13
N GLU A 249 2.82 17.04 -11.98
CA GLU A 249 2.08 17.82 -12.99
C GLU A 249 2.85 17.94 -14.30
N SER A 250 4.18 17.99 -14.25
CA SER A 250 5.02 17.93 -15.46
C SER A 250 4.96 16.55 -16.12
N GLN A 251 5.08 15.48 -15.33
CA GLN A 251 5.01 14.10 -15.83
C GLN A 251 3.62 13.77 -16.40
N LEU A 252 2.54 14.19 -15.74
CA LEU A 252 1.16 14.07 -16.24
C LEU A 252 0.99 14.69 -17.63
N ARG A 253 1.63 15.84 -17.89
CA ARG A 253 1.53 16.52 -19.19
C ARG A 253 2.32 15.84 -20.29
N GLN A 254 3.46 15.22 -19.96
CA GLN A 254 4.36 14.60 -20.92
C GLN A 254 4.00 13.14 -21.20
N ASP A 255 3.81 12.36 -20.15
CA ASP A 255 3.46 10.95 -20.21
C ASP A 255 2.64 10.57 -18.96
N PRO A 256 1.30 10.58 -19.04
CA PRO A 256 0.43 10.15 -17.95
C PRO A 256 0.71 8.72 -17.47
N SER A 257 1.27 7.85 -18.32
CA SER A 257 1.53 6.45 -17.99
C SER A 257 2.76 6.25 -17.09
N SER A 258 3.62 7.26 -16.99
CA SER A 258 4.81 7.27 -16.11
C SER A 258 4.46 7.32 -14.61
N ILE A 259 3.21 7.63 -14.26
CA ILE A 259 2.78 7.79 -12.88
C ILE A 259 2.46 6.43 -12.28
N VAL A 260 3.20 6.11 -11.22
CA VAL A 260 3.07 4.84 -10.51
C VAL A 260 2.03 4.99 -9.39
N PRO A 261 0.81 4.42 -9.52
CA PRO A 261 -0.30 4.68 -8.60
C PRO A 261 0.00 4.29 -7.16
N TYR A 262 0.72 3.17 -6.99
CA TYR A 262 0.92 2.59 -5.68
C TYR A 262 1.79 3.44 -4.74
N LYS A 263 2.71 4.24 -5.29
CA LYS A 263 3.56 5.14 -4.50
C LYS A 263 2.73 6.28 -3.92
N TRP A 264 1.79 6.81 -4.70
CA TRP A 264 0.82 7.80 -4.21
C TRP A 264 -0.15 7.23 -3.20
N ILE A 265 -0.69 6.02 -3.42
CA ILE A 265 -1.54 5.34 -2.44
C ILE A 265 -0.85 5.28 -1.08
N SER A 266 0.44 4.94 -1.04
CA SER A 266 1.23 4.94 0.19
C SER A 266 1.28 6.34 0.84
N VAL A 267 1.65 7.37 0.09
CA VAL A 267 1.71 8.76 0.58
C VAL A 267 0.37 9.22 1.18
N PHE A 268 -0.73 9.02 0.45
CA PHE A 268 -2.08 9.36 0.91
C PHE A 268 -2.42 8.64 2.20
N GLN A 269 -2.20 7.33 2.22
CA GLN A 269 -2.51 6.51 3.37
C GLN A 269 -1.75 7.01 4.62
N MET A 270 -0.47 7.34 4.49
CA MET A 270 0.35 7.81 5.62
C MET A 270 -0.11 9.18 6.14
N ASP A 271 -0.39 10.15 5.28
CA ASP A 271 -0.89 11.46 5.71
C ASP A 271 -2.27 11.36 6.37
N ILE A 272 -3.18 10.54 5.81
CA ILE A 272 -4.51 10.31 6.39
C ILE A 272 -4.40 9.66 7.78
N HIS A 273 -3.49 8.70 7.95
CA HIS A 273 -3.24 8.11 9.26
C HIS A 273 -2.71 9.13 10.26
N ARG A 274 -1.71 9.93 9.89
CA ARG A 274 -1.20 11.03 10.72
C ARG A 274 -2.32 12.00 11.09
N ALA A 275 -3.09 12.46 10.12
CA ALA A 275 -4.22 13.38 10.31
C ALA A 275 -5.27 12.80 11.27
N ALA A 276 -5.66 11.54 11.11
CA ALA A 276 -6.62 10.86 11.96
C ALA A 276 -6.10 10.66 13.41
N LEU A 277 -4.83 10.25 13.57
CA LEU A 277 -4.19 10.06 14.88
C LEU A 277 -4.02 11.38 15.65
N SER A 278 -3.72 12.45 14.92
CA SER A 278 -3.53 13.78 15.51
C SER A 278 -4.84 14.57 15.62
N LEU A 279 -5.91 14.16 14.92
CA LEU A 279 -7.10 14.98 14.65
C LEU A 279 -6.69 16.37 14.10
N SER A 280 -5.81 16.35 13.11
CA SER A 280 -5.34 17.55 12.41
C SER A 280 -5.68 17.48 10.93
N ARG A 281 -5.53 18.62 10.23
CA ARG A 281 -5.76 18.70 8.79
C ARG A 281 -4.74 17.83 8.05
N THR A 282 -5.15 17.16 6.98
CA THR A 282 -4.24 16.47 6.06
C THR A 282 -3.26 17.46 5.43
N LEU A 283 -2.03 17.02 5.18
CA LEU A 283 -1.04 17.80 4.43
C LEU A 283 -1.40 17.84 2.95
N LEU A 284 -1.88 16.72 2.40
CA LEU A 284 -2.35 16.69 1.02
C LEU A 284 -3.68 17.44 0.91
N PRO A 285 -3.85 18.29 -0.14
CA PRO A 285 -5.12 18.93 -0.42
C PRO A 285 -6.10 17.88 -0.94
N MET A 286 -6.98 17.41 -0.05
CA MET A 286 -7.96 16.38 -0.42
C MET A 286 -9.06 16.92 -1.35
N GLU A 287 -9.26 18.24 -1.36
CA GLU A 287 -10.13 18.94 -2.31
C GLU A 287 -9.37 19.21 -3.61
N GLY A 288 -9.96 18.85 -4.75
CA GLY A 288 -9.39 19.13 -6.06
C GLY A 288 -8.20 18.23 -6.45
N TRP A 289 -7.86 17.21 -5.66
CA TRP A 289 -6.88 16.22 -6.09
C TRP A 289 -7.41 15.46 -7.31
N VAL A 290 -6.70 15.61 -8.41
CA VAL A 290 -7.09 15.07 -9.69
C VAL A 290 -6.83 13.57 -9.68
N THR A 291 -7.90 12.76 -9.59
CA THR A 291 -7.78 11.30 -9.74
C THR A 291 -7.60 10.86 -11.20
N VAL A 292 -7.47 11.78 -12.15
CA VAL A 292 -7.35 11.53 -13.61
C VAL A 292 -6.35 10.44 -13.99
N PRO A 293 -5.12 10.32 -13.44
CA PRO A 293 -4.25 9.18 -13.78
C PRO A 293 -4.81 7.82 -13.34
N PHE A 294 -5.87 7.82 -12.52
CA PHE A 294 -6.57 6.65 -12.01
C PHE A 294 -8.00 6.55 -12.54
N GLU A 295 -8.51 7.55 -13.28
CA GLU A 295 -9.91 7.58 -13.70
C GLU A 295 -10.22 6.43 -14.64
N VAL A 296 -11.26 5.68 -14.27
CA VAL A 296 -11.86 4.65 -15.10
C VAL A 296 -13.23 5.19 -15.54
N PRO A 297 -13.66 4.98 -16.79
CA PRO A 297 -15.04 5.26 -17.19
C PRO A 297 -15.98 4.44 -16.30
N LEU A 298 -16.85 5.13 -15.57
CA LEU A 298 -17.75 4.50 -14.61
C LEU A 298 -19.21 4.83 -14.94
N PRO A 299 -20.14 3.92 -14.64
CA PRO A 299 -21.56 4.20 -14.79
C PRO A 299 -21.97 5.37 -13.90
N ILE A 300 -22.93 6.15 -14.38
CA ILE A 300 -23.62 7.14 -13.53
C ILE A 300 -24.42 6.32 -12.52
N MET A 301 -24.09 6.49 -11.24
CA MET A 301 -24.77 5.79 -10.15
C MET A 301 -25.75 6.76 -9.49
N ASP A 302 -27.04 6.43 -9.58
CA ASP A 302 -28.08 7.14 -8.85
C ASP A 302 -27.94 6.86 -7.36
N VAL A 303 -27.77 7.93 -6.57
CA VAL A 303 -27.66 7.84 -5.11
C VAL A 303 -28.71 8.72 -4.45
N TYR A 304 -29.29 8.21 -3.37
CA TYR A 304 -30.43 8.83 -2.69
C TYR A 304 -30.07 9.03 -1.21
N PRO A 305 -29.22 10.03 -0.88
CA PRO A 305 -28.86 10.31 0.49
C PRO A 305 -30.09 10.75 1.29
N ASP A 306 -30.11 10.47 2.59
CA ASP A 306 -31.20 10.92 3.45
C ASP A 306 -31.37 12.45 3.40
N SER A 307 -32.63 12.89 3.29
CA SER A 307 -33.05 14.29 3.28
C SER A 307 -32.54 15.16 4.44
N CYS A 308 -32.14 14.55 5.57
CA CYS A 308 -31.61 15.29 6.72
C CYS A 308 -30.18 15.78 6.51
N LEU A 309 -29.44 15.22 5.56
CA LEU A 309 -28.08 15.63 5.22
C LEU A 309 -28.11 16.95 4.44
N LYS A 310 -27.24 17.91 4.82
CA LYS A 310 -27.17 19.23 4.20
C LYS A 310 -25.73 19.61 3.85
N GLY A 311 -25.58 20.58 2.94
CA GLY A 311 -24.30 21.21 2.63
C GLY A 311 -23.18 20.23 2.27
N SER A 312 -21.98 20.50 2.80
CA SER A 312 -20.77 19.69 2.58
C SER A 312 -20.90 18.27 3.14
N LEU A 313 -21.60 18.07 4.25
CA LEU A 313 -21.86 16.73 4.79
C LEU A 313 -22.65 15.87 3.79
N ARG A 314 -23.68 16.44 3.16
CA ARG A 314 -24.45 15.73 2.12
C ARG A 314 -23.56 15.30 0.95
N ALA A 315 -22.62 16.13 0.52
CA ALA A 315 -21.69 15.79 -0.55
C ALA A 315 -20.80 14.59 -0.18
N LEU A 316 -20.29 14.54 1.05
CA LEU A 316 -19.50 13.40 1.53
C LEU A 316 -20.29 12.08 1.52
N PHE A 317 -21.57 12.11 1.91
CA PHE A 317 -22.43 10.92 1.88
C PHE A 317 -22.83 10.50 0.46
N ILE A 318 -23.02 11.46 -0.47
CA ILE A 318 -23.22 11.16 -1.89
C ILE A 318 -22.00 10.39 -2.43
N GLU A 319 -20.80 10.89 -2.15
CA GLU A 319 -19.56 10.26 -2.59
C GLU A 319 -19.36 8.87 -1.97
N LEU A 320 -19.71 8.70 -0.69
CA LEU A 320 -19.71 7.41 -0.01
C LEU A 320 -20.63 6.39 -0.69
N GLN A 321 -21.87 6.79 -1.02
CA GLN A 321 -22.84 5.91 -1.68
C GLN A 321 -22.39 5.58 -3.11
N GLN A 322 -21.83 6.55 -3.82
CA GLN A 322 -21.23 6.31 -5.13
C GLN A 322 -20.06 5.31 -5.02
N LEU A 323 -19.19 5.49 -4.02
CA LEU A 323 -18.07 4.59 -3.77
C LEU A 323 -18.53 3.16 -3.47
N ASP A 324 -19.54 2.97 -2.60
CA ASP A 324 -20.11 1.65 -2.30
C ASP A 324 -20.68 0.98 -3.55
N ALA A 325 -21.42 1.74 -4.37
CA ALA A 325 -21.99 1.23 -5.60
C ALA A 325 -20.91 0.88 -6.64
N LEU A 326 -19.78 1.60 -6.64
CA LEU A 326 -18.62 1.28 -7.45
C LEU A 326 -17.89 0.02 -6.96
N TYR A 327 -17.82 -0.20 -5.65
CA TYR A 327 -17.32 -1.46 -5.09
C TYR A 327 -18.16 -2.65 -5.57
N ASP A 328 -19.49 -2.56 -5.48
CA ASP A 328 -20.40 -3.60 -5.97
C ASP A 328 -20.20 -3.89 -7.47
N PHE A 329 -20.04 -2.84 -8.27
CA PHE A 329 -19.77 -2.95 -9.70
C PHE A 329 -18.44 -3.69 -9.98
N VAL A 330 -17.34 -3.29 -9.34
CA VAL A 330 -16.01 -3.88 -9.56
C VAL A 330 -15.93 -5.30 -9.01
N ILE A 331 -16.59 -5.61 -7.90
CA ILE A 331 -16.65 -6.95 -7.33
C ILE A 331 -17.43 -7.90 -8.25
N SER A 332 -18.46 -7.39 -8.92
CA SER A 332 -19.29 -8.17 -9.85
C SER A 332 -18.62 -8.40 -11.22
N ASP A 333 -17.55 -7.66 -11.53
CA ASP A 333 -16.76 -7.87 -12.75
C ASP A 333 -15.95 -9.17 -12.65
N PRO A 334 -16.10 -10.14 -13.58
CA PRO A 334 -15.32 -11.37 -13.59
C PRO A 334 -13.83 -11.17 -13.92
N SER A 335 -13.43 -9.99 -14.41
CA SER A 335 -12.04 -9.67 -14.76
C SER A 335 -11.63 -8.25 -14.34
N PRO A 336 -11.67 -7.94 -13.03
CA PRO A 336 -11.43 -6.58 -12.57
C PRO A 336 -9.97 -6.20 -12.84
N ARG A 337 -9.77 -5.07 -13.51
CA ARG A 337 -8.43 -4.55 -13.83
C ARG A 337 -7.75 -4.04 -12.55
N PRO A 338 -6.43 -4.26 -12.35
CA PRO A 338 -5.71 -3.70 -11.20
C PRO A 338 -5.86 -2.18 -11.04
N ALA A 339 -6.00 -1.45 -12.15
CA ALA A 339 -6.24 -0.01 -12.16
C ALA A 339 -7.56 0.39 -11.47
N ALA A 340 -8.63 -0.40 -11.61
CA ALA A 340 -9.92 -0.14 -10.96
C ALA A 340 -9.81 -0.25 -9.44
N TRP A 341 -9.06 -1.23 -8.95
CA TRP A 341 -8.81 -1.37 -7.51
C TRP A 341 -7.94 -0.24 -6.94
N ASN A 342 -6.90 0.19 -7.68
CA ASN A 342 -6.10 1.35 -7.31
C ASN A 342 -6.96 2.62 -7.23
N PHE A 343 -7.87 2.80 -8.18
CA PHE A 343 -8.83 3.90 -8.19
C PHE A 343 -9.77 3.87 -6.99
N LEU A 344 -10.40 2.72 -6.70
CA LEU A 344 -11.28 2.56 -5.54
C LEU A 344 -10.55 2.87 -4.22
N ARG A 345 -9.32 2.36 -4.08
CA ARG A 345 -8.49 2.62 -2.90
C ARG A 345 -8.16 4.10 -2.77
N MET A 346 -7.74 4.75 -3.85
CA MET A 346 -7.47 6.19 -3.85
C MET A 346 -8.70 7.01 -3.48
N ARG A 347 -9.87 6.71 -4.05
CA ARG A 347 -11.12 7.41 -3.70
C ARG A 347 -11.52 7.22 -2.25
N THR A 348 -11.34 6.01 -1.73
CA THR A 348 -11.59 5.70 -0.32
C THR A 348 -10.69 6.53 0.59
N LEU A 349 -9.39 6.58 0.29
CA LEU A 349 -8.42 7.38 1.02
C LEU A 349 -8.78 8.88 0.97
N VAL A 350 -9.03 9.43 -0.22
CA VAL A 350 -9.44 10.84 -0.38
C VAL A 350 -10.69 11.13 0.44
N LEU A 351 -11.71 10.26 0.41
CA LEU A 351 -12.95 10.45 1.16
C LEU A 351 -12.71 10.45 2.68
N ILE A 352 -11.86 9.55 3.19
CA ILE A 352 -11.44 9.56 4.60
C ILE A 352 -10.75 10.89 4.94
N GLY A 353 -9.81 11.34 4.12
CA GLY A 353 -9.09 12.60 4.33
C GLY A 353 -10.01 13.82 4.33
N ARG A 354 -10.99 13.88 3.42
CA ARG A 354 -12.00 14.95 3.38
C ARG A 354 -12.89 14.93 4.62
N ALA A 355 -13.33 13.76 5.06
CA ALA A 355 -14.12 13.62 6.27
C ALA A 355 -13.35 14.06 7.53
N VAL A 356 -12.05 13.72 7.64
CA VAL A 356 -11.18 14.21 8.72
C VAL A 356 -11.04 15.73 8.67
N ASN A 357 -10.73 16.31 7.50
CA ASN A 357 -10.60 17.76 7.35
C ASN A 357 -11.90 18.50 7.69
N HIS A 358 -13.05 17.96 7.26
CA HIS A 358 -14.36 18.53 7.55
C HIS A 358 -14.63 18.59 9.07
N ALA A 359 -14.28 17.52 9.79
CA ALA A 359 -14.37 17.48 11.25
C ALA A 359 -13.42 18.47 11.93
N VAL A 360 -12.17 18.57 11.45
CA VAL A 360 -11.15 19.49 12.00
C VAL A 360 -11.54 20.95 11.80
N ASP A 361 -12.22 21.26 10.69
CA ASP A 361 -12.79 22.60 10.44
C ASP A 361 -14.00 22.93 11.36
N GLY A 362 -14.38 22.03 12.27
CA GLY A 362 -15.46 22.24 13.24
C GLY A 362 -16.87 22.04 12.67
N ARG A 363 -17.00 21.40 11.50
CA ARG A 363 -18.28 21.21 10.80
C ARG A 363 -18.78 19.78 10.96
N ASP A 364 -20.01 19.62 11.45
CA ASP A 364 -20.67 18.32 11.63
C ASP A 364 -19.71 17.27 12.20
N VAL A 365 -19.04 17.60 13.32
CA VAL A 365 -17.83 16.91 13.78
C VAL A 365 -18.13 15.45 14.04
N SER A 366 -19.23 15.14 14.73
CA SER A 366 -19.58 13.76 15.06
C SER A 366 -19.89 12.93 13.82
N ALA A 367 -20.64 13.49 12.86
CA ALA A 367 -20.98 12.80 11.62
C ALA A 367 -19.76 12.57 10.72
N SER A 368 -18.88 13.55 10.65
CA SER A 368 -17.66 13.52 9.83
C SER A 368 -16.64 12.52 10.37
N LEU A 369 -16.46 12.48 11.70
CA LEU A 369 -15.58 11.48 12.34
C LEU A 369 -16.17 10.07 12.27
N ALA A 370 -17.49 9.91 12.40
CA ALA A 370 -18.15 8.63 12.18
C ALA A 370 -17.89 8.12 10.75
N LEU A 371 -18.05 8.98 9.74
CA LEU A 371 -17.76 8.65 8.35
C LEU A 371 -16.30 8.22 8.15
N ALA A 372 -15.34 9.00 8.63
CA ALA A 372 -13.93 8.66 8.53
C ALA A 372 -13.62 7.33 9.24
N TYR A 373 -14.21 7.09 10.41
CA TYR A 373 -14.00 5.88 11.19
C TYR A 373 -14.58 4.64 10.51
N VAL A 374 -15.81 4.69 10.01
CA VAL A 374 -16.44 3.54 9.35
C VAL A 374 -15.72 3.17 8.05
N LEU A 375 -15.26 4.17 7.28
CA LEU A 375 -14.45 3.95 6.08
C LEU A 375 -13.10 3.31 6.42
N LYS A 376 -12.45 3.76 7.50
CA LYS A 376 -11.20 3.15 7.98
C LYS A 376 -11.43 1.71 8.43
N LEU A 377 -12.50 1.42 9.16
CA LEU A 377 -12.86 0.06 9.55
C LEU A 377 -13.12 -0.84 8.33
N ALA A 378 -13.97 -0.41 7.40
CA ALA A 378 -14.32 -1.17 6.19
C ALA A 378 -13.09 -1.43 5.30
N SER A 379 -12.13 -0.51 5.29
CA SER A 379 -10.90 -0.62 4.51
C SER A 379 -9.77 -1.36 5.24
N ALA A 380 -10.01 -1.86 6.46
CA ALA A 380 -8.99 -2.38 7.37
C ALA A 380 -7.79 -1.43 7.57
N LEU A 381 -8.07 -0.13 7.62
CA LEU A 381 -7.15 0.96 7.89
C LEU A 381 -7.18 1.39 9.37
N GLU A 382 -7.58 0.48 10.26
CA GLU A 382 -7.73 0.73 11.68
C GLU A 382 -7.13 -0.41 12.50
N ASN A 383 -6.54 -0.08 13.65
CA ASN A 383 -5.90 -1.04 14.58
C ASN A 383 -4.78 -1.88 13.95
N ILE A 384 -4.04 -1.34 12.97
CA ILE A 384 -3.02 -2.12 12.29
C ILE A 384 -1.77 -2.28 13.18
N PRO A 385 -1.41 -3.51 13.58
CA PRO A 385 -0.27 -3.74 14.45
C PRO A 385 1.05 -3.57 13.70
N VAL A 386 2.00 -2.85 14.31
CA VAL A 386 3.38 -2.72 13.86
C VAL A 386 4.31 -3.03 15.03
N GLY A 387 4.90 -4.23 15.00
CA GLY A 387 5.64 -4.76 16.14
C GLY A 387 4.74 -4.98 17.36
N ALA A 388 5.14 -4.43 18.51
CA ALA A 388 4.36 -4.48 19.76
C ALA A 388 3.38 -3.31 19.93
N THR A 389 3.39 -2.35 18.99
CA THR A 389 2.58 -1.13 19.05
C THR A 389 1.53 -1.14 17.94
N SER A 390 0.33 -0.60 18.21
CA SER A 390 -0.63 -0.30 17.14
C SER A 390 -0.41 1.14 16.70
N ILE A 391 0.44 1.34 15.68
CA ILE A 391 0.77 2.69 15.18
C ILE A 391 -0.35 3.30 14.33
N TYR A 392 -1.40 2.52 14.02
CA TYR A 392 -2.54 2.94 13.20
C TYR A 392 -3.87 2.81 13.96
N ASN A 393 -3.89 3.20 15.24
CA ASN A 393 -5.08 3.16 16.09
C ASN A 393 -5.63 4.56 16.36
N ALA A 394 -6.32 5.13 15.37
CA ALA A 394 -6.94 6.45 15.50
C ALA A 394 -8.31 6.38 16.20
N GLY A 395 -8.91 5.19 16.27
CA GLY A 395 -10.24 4.91 16.79
C GLY A 395 -10.50 5.53 18.15
N PRO A 396 -9.69 5.27 19.20
CA PRO A 396 -9.91 5.84 20.53
C PRO A 396 -10.03 7.36 20.52
N LYS A 397 -9.17 8.05 19.76
CA LYS A 397 -9.17 9.51 19.70
C LYS A 397 -10.34 10.05 18.88
N MET A 398 -10.63 9.44 17.73
CA MET A 398 -11.76 9.80 16.87
C MET A 398 -13.10 9.59 17.58
N LEU A 399 -13.29 8.40 18.18
CA LEU A 399 -14.50 8.04 18.93
C LEU A 399 -14.66 8.90 20.18
N GLY A 400 -13.56 9.18 20.90
CA GLY A 400 -13.58 10.07 22.06
C GLY A 400 -14.02 11.49 21.67
N ARG A 401 -13.48 12.04 20.57
CA ARG A 401 -13.89 13.36 20.07
C ARG A 401 -15.34 13.35 19.58
N MET A 402 -15.73 12.33 18.82
CA MET A 402 -17.09 12.12 18.34
C MET A 402 -18.08 12.11 19.51
N ARG A 403 -17.84 11.31 20.56
CA ARG A 403 -18.63 11.27 21.78
C ARG A 403 -18.75 12.65 22.44
N SER A 404 -17.63 13.37 22.60
CA SER A 404 -17.64 14.68 23.25
C SER A 404 -18.45 15.75 22.50
N CYS A 405 -18.57 15.63 21.17
CA CYS A 405 -19.32 16.59 20.36
C CYS A 405 -20.79 16.18 20.20
N LEU A 406 -21.08 14.88 20.24
CA LEU A 406 -22.40 14.34 19.93
C LEU A 406 -23.50 14.90 20.84
N ASP A 407 -23.20 15.17 22.11
CA ASP A 407 -24.18 15.73 23.05
C ASP A 407 -24.35 17.25 22.90
N ALA A 408 -23.36 17.94 22.32
CA ALA A 408 -23.44 19.38 22.04
C ALA A 408 -24.11 19.69 20.69
N GLU A 409 -24.10 18.75 19.75
CA GLU A 409 -24.65 18.92 18.41
C GLU A 409 -26.17 18.67 18.36
N VAL A 410 -26.92 19.60 17.78
CA VAL A 410 -28.35 19.42 17.48
C VAL A 410 -28.47 18.67 16.16
N LEU A 411 -28.62 17.34 16.25
CA LEU A 411 -28.68 16.46 15.08
C LEU A 411 -30.09 15.94 14.82
N ASN A 412 -30.39 15.61 13.56
CA ASN A 412 -31.57 14.82 13.24
C ASN A 412 -31.47 13.44 13.93
N PRO A 413 -32.54 12.93 14.55
CA PRO A 413 -32.52 11.65 15.25
C PRO A 413 -31.98 10.47 14.41
N ARG A 414 -32.28 10.45 13.10
CA ARG A 414 -31.80 9.40 12.18
C ARG A 414 -30.29 9.46 11.97
N LEU A 415 -29.73 10.66 11.84
CA LEU A 415 -28.29 10.86 11.72
C LEU A 415 -27.59 10.53 13.05
N ARG A 416 -28.17 10.95 14.18
CA ARG A 416 -27.65 10.59 15.51
C ARG A 416 -27.62 9.07 15.70
N LEU A 417 -28.69 8.38 15.33
CA LEU A 417 -28.77 6.92 15.38
C LEU A 417 -27.67 6.26 14.54
N TRP A 418 -27.41 6.77 13.34
CA TRP A 418 -26.32 6.27 12.48
C TRP A 418 -24.93 6.48 13.08
N ILE A 419 -24.66 7.66 13.66
CA ILE A 419 -23.37 7.94 14.34
C ILE A 419 -23.16 6.98 15.52
N LEU A 420 -24.21 6.76 16.32
CA LEU A 420 -24.18 5.85 17.46
C LEU A 420 -23.94 4.40 17.01
N TYR A 421 -24.59 3.98 15.92
CA TYR A 421 -24.33 2.67 15.30
C TYR A 421 -22.87 2.51 14.91
N VAL A 422 -22.28 3.50 14.23
CA VAL A 422 -20.87 3.48 13.81
C VAL A 422 -19.95 3.38 15.02
N GLY A 423 -20.21 4.15 16.08
CA GLY A 423 -19.45 4.03 17.32
C GLY A 423 -19.59 2.64 17.97
N ALA A 424 -20.79 2.05 17.93
CA ALA A 424 -21.03 0.73 18.50
C ALA A 424 -20.32 -0.41 17.76
N LEU A 425 -19.96 -0.22 16.48
CA LEU A 425 -19.09 -1.15 15.74
C LEU A 425 -17.69 -1.30 16.35
N SER A 426 -17.25 -0.34 17.18
CA SER A 426 -15.99 -0.45 17.93
C SER A 426 -16.07 -1.34 19.17
N ALA A 427 -17.25 -1.88 19.48
CA ALA A 427 -17.58 -2.55 20.73
C ALA A 427 -17.46 -1.66 21.99
N ASP A 428 -17.48 -0.33 21.83
CA ASP A 428 -17.59 0.61 22.94
C ASP A 428 -18.98 0.53 23.60
N GLU A 429 -19.00 0.31 24.92
CA GLU A 429 -20.22 0.13 25.70
C GLU A 429 -21.09 1.38 25.74
N TRP A 430 -20.49 2.58 25.76
CA TRP A 430 -21.24 3.83 25.81
C TRP A 430 -21.99 4.05 24.50
N PHE A 431 -21.33 3.84 23.36
CA PHE A 431 -22.00 3.93 22.06
C PHE A 431 -23.10 2.90 21.91
N THR A 432 -22.85 1.66 22.37
CA THR A 432 -23.85 0.58 22.37
C THR A 432 -25.09 0.95 23.17
N ARG A 433 -24.93 1.39 24.42
CA ARG A 433 -26.06 1.79 25.27
C ARG A 433 -26.82 2.97 24.70
N SER A 434 -26.09 4.00 24.24
CA SER A 434 -26.69 5.21 23.67
C SER A 434 -27.45 4.91 22.38
N PHE A 435 -26.95 3.97 21.56
CA PHE A 435 -27.64 3.49 20.36
C PHE A 435 -28.97 2.81 20.70
N ASP A 436 -28.99 1.94 21.72
CA ASP A 436 -30.21 1.27 22.16
C ASP A 436 -31.23 2.28 22.70
N GLU A 437 -30.80 3.25 23.50
CA GLU A 437 -31.64 4.35 24.00
C GLU A 437 -32.23 5.19 22.86
N GLN A 438 -31.40 5.60 21.91
CA GLN A 438 -31.83 6.37 20.74
C GLN A 438 -32.83 5.59 19.88
N SER A 439 -32.63 4.27 19.73
CA SER A 439 -33.55 3.39 19.01
C SER A 439 -34.94 3.37 19.68
N VAL A 440 -34.99 3.24 21.00
CA VAL A 440 -36.24 3.27 21.77
C VAL A 440 -36.94 4.62 21.65
N LEU A 441 -36.21 5.73 21.80
CA LEU A 441 -36.77 7.09 21.66
C LEU A 441 -37.36 7.35 20.28
N MET A 442 -36.86 6.67 19.25
CA MET A 442 -37.35 6.77 17.88
C MET A 442 -38.49 5.78 17.55
N GLY A 443 -38.91 4.93 18.49
CA GLY A 443 -39.90 3.88 18.25
C GLY A 443 -39.40 2.78 17.30
N VAL A 444 -38.08 2.58 17.21
CA VAL A 444 -37.46 1.55 16.38
C VAL A 444 -37.36 0.30 17.22
N HIS A 445 -38.25 -0.67 16.98
CA HIS A 445 -38.39 -1.88 17.82
C HIS A 445 -37.82 -3.16 17.20
N THR A 446 -37.34 -3.09 15.95
CA THR A 446 -36.80 -4.25 15.25
C THR A 446 -35.55 -3.87 14.48
N TRP A 447 -34.63 -4.82 14.30
CA TRP A 447 -33.50 -4.64 13.41
C TRP A 447 -33.91 -4.24 11.99
N ALA A 448 -35.01 -4.77 11.45
CA ALA A 448 -35.49 -4.43 10.11
C ALA A 448 -35.83 -2.94 9.95
N MET A 449 -36.52 -2.36 10.94
CA MET A 449 -36.80 -0.91 10.97
C MET A 449 -35.51 -0.09 11.12
N CYS A 450 -34.60 -0.54 11.99
CA CYS A 450 -33.31 0.12 12.18
C CYS A 450 -32.49 0.12 10.88
N LYS A 451 -32.45 -1.03 10.18
CA LYS A 451 -31.78 -1.21 8.91
C LYS A 451 -32.32 -0.28 7.83
N ASP A 452 -33.63 -0.08 7.73
CA ASP A 452 -34.21 0.89 6.78
C ASP A 452 -33.66 2.31 7.01
N ILE A 453 -33.53 2.72 8.28
CA ILE A 453 -32.97 4.04 8.63
C ILE A 453 -31.48 4.11 8.30
N LEU A 454 -30.70 3.13 8.77
CA LEU A 454 -29.24 3.13 8.62
C LEU A 454 -28.81 3.04 7.14
N SER A 455 -29.56 2.30 6.32
CA SER A 455 -29.26 2.10 4.89
C SER A 455 -29.30 3.39 4.06
N LYS A 456 -30.01 4.43 4.52
CA LYS A 456 -30.09 5.75 3.85
C LYS A 456 -28.83 6.60 4.02
N PHE A 457 -27.94 6.20 4.93
CA PHE A 457 -26.64 6.82 5.16
C PHE A 457 -25.56 5.93 4.54
N TYR A 458 -25.14 4.91 5.29
CA TYR A 458 -24.25 3.84 4.87
C TYR A 458 -24.29 2.71 5.89
N LEU A 459 -24.48 1.49 5.40
CA LEU A 459 -24.46 0.29 6.22
C LEU A 459 -23.44 -0.66 5.57
N PRO A 460 -22.27 -0.90 6.19
CA PRO A 460 -21.23 -1.76 5.61
C PRO A 460 -21.76 -3.14 5.17
N LYS A 461 -21.19 -3.74 4.12
CA LYS A 461 -21.45 -5.12 3.64
C LYS A 461 -21.06 -6.23 4.65
N ASP A 462 -19.93 -6.02 5.33
CA ASP A 462 -19.04 -7.10 5.79
C ASP A 462 -18.92 -7.29 7.32
N GLU A 463 -18.09 -8.26 7.73
CA GLU A 463 -18.09 -9.07 8.96
C GLU A 463 -17.98 -8.45 10.37
N PRO A 464 -17.66 -7.16 10.68
CA PRO A 464 -17.90 -6.69 12.05
C PRO A 464 -19.38 -6.71 12.45
N GLN A 465 -20.28 -6.93 11.49
CA GLN A 465 -21.73 -6.87 11.64
C GLN A 465 -22.41 -8.11 12.23
N VAL A 466 -21.90 -9.32 11.94
CA VAL A 466 -22.66 -10.56 12.22
C VAL A 466 -22.93 -10.74 13.71
N HIS A 467 -21.98 -10.34 14.56
CA HIS A 467 -22.14 -10.42 16.01
C HIS A 467 -22.99 -9.27 16.59
N PHE A 468 -22.84 -8.04 16.10
CA PHE A 468 -23.62 -6.91 16.61
C PHE A 468 -25.10 -7.02 16.24
N HIS A 469 -25.39 -7.48 15.02
CA HIS A 469 -26.77 -7.62 14.50
C HIS A 469 -27.51 -8.79 15.16
N ALA A 470 -26.85 -9.93 15.35
CA ALA A 470 -27.45 -11.10 15.98
C ALA A 470 -27.89 -10.86 17.44
N ILE A 471 -27.30 -9.87 18.11
CA ILE A 471 -27.53 -9.57 19.53
C ILE A 471 -28.39 -8.29 19.70
N PHE A 472 -28.72 -7.58 18.62
CA PHE A 472 -29.47 -6.33 18.69
C PHE A 472 -30.89 -6.51 19.24
N ASP A 473 -31.70 -7.40 18.67
CA ASP A 473 -33.10 -7.55 19.09
C ASP A 473 -33.21 -8.01 20.56
N ALA A 474 -32.25 -8.82 21.03
CA ALA A 474 -32.18 -9.26 22.43
C ALA A 474 -31.85 -8.09 23.39
N ARG A 475 -30.87 -7.24 23.03
CA ARG A 475 -30.51 -6.06 23.83
C ARG A 475 -31.62 -5.03 23.88
N LEU A 476 -32.24 -4.76 22.74
CA LEU A 476 -33.33 -3.80 22.63
C LEU A 476 -34.55 -4.24 23.44
N SER A 477 -34.88 -5.53 23.42
CA SER A 477 -35.97 -6.09 24.25
C SER A 477 -35.72 -5.87 25.74
N ASN A 478 -34.48 -6.14 26.21
CA ASN A 478 -34.10 -5.87 27.59
C ASN A 478 -34.17 -4.37 27.92
N ARG A 479 -33.71 -3.50 27.02
CA ARG A 479 -33.72 -2.05 27.26
C ARG A 479 -35.12 -1.45 27.30
N ILE A 480 -36.02 -1.93 26.43
CA ILE A 480 -37.45 -1.57 26.48
C ILE A 480 -38.05 -1.96 27.83
N LEU A 481 -37.74 -3.15 28.34
CA LEU A 481 -38.20 -3.60 29.65
C LEU A 481 -37.66 -2.73 30.79
N GLU A 482 -36.37 -2.42 30.79
CA GLU A 482 -35.72 -1.53 31.78
C GLU A 482 -36.35 -0.13 31.79
N LEU A 483 -36.57 0.47 30.61
CA LEU A 483 -37.19 1.79 30.53
C LEU A 483 -38.66 1.74 30.97
N THR A 484 -39.40 0.70 30.55
CA THR A 484 -40.81 0.52 30.94
C THR A 484 -40.97 0.35 32.45
N THR A 485 -40.08 -0.41 33.09
CA THR A 485 -40.06 -0.60 34.55
C THR A 485 -39.68 0.70 35.27
N ALA A 486 -38.65 1.41 34.81
CA ALA A 486 -38.29 2.72 35.36
C ALA A 486 -39.44 3.75 35.28
N PHE A 487 -40.20 3.77 34.18
CA PHE A 487 -41.38 4.63 34.06
C PHE A 487 -42.56 4.22 34.96
N GLN A 488 -42.69 2.92 35.27
CA GLN A 488 -43.69 2.44 36.22
C GLN A 488 -43.32 2.83 37.66
N ASP A 489 -42.05 2.75 38.02
CA ASP A 489 -41.55 3.13 39.35
C ASP A 489 -41.70 4.64 39.61
N VAL A 490 -41.47 5.49 38.59
CA VAL A 490 -41.69 6.95 38.70
C VAL A 490 -43.18 7.28 38.90
N LYS A 491 -44.09 6.57 38.23
CA LYS A 491 -45.54 6.77 38.42
C LYS A 491 -46.06 6.30 39.78
N LEU A 492 -45.36 5.36 40.43
CA LEU A 492 -45.71 4.87 41.76
C LEU A 492 -45.24 5.82 42.89
N HIS A 493 -44.40 6.81 42.58
CA HIS A 493 -43.91 7.80 43.55
C HIS A 493 -44.62 9.17 43.47
N GLU A 494 -45.63 9.35 42.59
CA GLU A 494 -46.47 10.55 42.50
C GLU A 494 -47.87 10.39 43.16
N VAL A 495 -48.02 9.51 44.16
CA VAL A 495 -49.27 9.36 44.93
C VAL A 495 -49.10 9.76 46.39
#